data_AF-S2QZL2-F1
#
_entry.id   AF-S2QZL2-F1
#
_cell.length_a   1.000
_cell.length_b   1.000
_cell.length_c   1.000
_cell.angle_alpha   90.00
_cell.angle_beta   90.00
_cell.angle_gamma   90.00
#
_symmetry.space_group_name_H-M   'P 1'
#
loop_
_entity.id
_entity.type
_entity.pdbx_description
1 polymer ?
#
loop_
_entity_poly.entity_id
_entity_poly.type
_entity_poly.pdbx_seq_one_letter_code
_entity_poly.pdbx_strand_id
1 'polypeptide(L)'
;MSLKTISPDQVTYYALNNEINIPVNDQIPLNKDKEALQAFLTENVAPNTMQFDSLADRLKYLVDNHYYEADFLNKYQPAFLEKLDQFLSAQHFQFKSFMAAYKYYAPVCLENR
;
A
#
# COMPACT_ATOMS: atom_id res chain seq x y z
N MET A 1 -12.62 -0.57 -2.33
CA MET A 1 -13.00 0.04 -3.64
C MET A 1 -11.78 0.01 -4.56
N SER A 2 -11.93 -0.52 -5.78
CA SER A 2 -10.81 -0.54 -6.73
C SER A 2 -10.40 0.88 -7.12
N LEU A 3 -9.08 1.11 -7.21
CA LEU A 3 -8.52 2.37 -7.68
C LEU A 3 -8.93 2.72 -9.12
N LYS A 4 -9.34 1.71 -9.89
CA LYS A 4 -9.77 1.86 -11.30
C LYS A 4 -11.17 2.44 -11.45
N THR A 5 -11.99 2.40 -10.39
CA THR A 5 -13.42 2.76 -10.47
C THR A 5 -13.81 3.88 -9.51
N ILE A 6 -12.88 4.38 -8.69
CA ILE A 6 -13.15 5.44 -7.73
C ILE A 6 -13.24 6.78 -8.46
N SER A 7 -14.29 7.55 -8.17
CA SER A 7 -14.48 8.84 -8.83
C SER A 7 -13.62 9.92 -8.14
N PRO A 8 -12.96 10.82 -8.88
CA PRO A 8 -12.06 11.82 -8.29
C PRO A 8 -12.70 12.77 -7.28
N ASP A 9 -14.02 12.95 -7.32
CA ASP A 9 -14.81 13.76 -6.37
C ASP A 9 -15.09 13.07 -5.03
N GLN A 10 -14.80 11.77 -4.92
CA GLN A 10 -15.02 10.98 -3.70
C GLN A 10 -13.80 10.91 -2.76
N VAL A 11 -12.65 11.42 -3.20
CA VAL A 11 -11.37 11.31 -2.50
C VAL A 11 -10.55 12.58 -2.67
N THR A 12 -9.69 12.90 -1.72
CA THR A 12 -8.96 14.18 -1.72
C THR A 12 -7.59 14.08 -2.40
N TYR A 13 -6.97 12.90 -2.39
CA TYR A 13 -5.58 12.73 -2.84
C TYR A 13 -5.34 13.04 -4.32
N TYR A 14 -6.35 12.90 -5.20
CA TYR A 14 -6.22 13.32 -6.59
C TYR A 14 -6.18 14.85 -6.73
N ALA A 15 -7.05 15.57 -6.03
CA ALA A 15 -7.06 17.03 -6.04
C ALA A 15 -5.74 17.58 -5.48
N LEU A 16 -5.29 17.06 -4.34
CA LEU A 16 -4.02 17.44 -3.71
C LEU A 16 -2.82 17.21 -4.65
N ASN A 17 -2.75 16.07 -5.33
CA ASN A 17 -1.67 15.81 -6.28
C ASN A 17 -1.73 16.75 -7.50
N ASN A 18 -2.92 17.14 -7.95
CA ASN A 18 -3.07 18.05 -9.08
C ASN A 18 -2.59 19.48 -8.75
N GLU A 19 -2.67 19.90 -7.48
CA GLU A 19 -2.16 21.21 -7.02
C GLU A 19 -0.65 21.37 -7.22
N ILE A 20 0.12 20.29 -7.35
CA ILE A 20 1.56 20.33 -7.70
C ILE A 20 1.79 21.07 -9.04
N ASN A 21 0.81 21.01 -9.96
CA ASN A 21 0.90 21.66 -11.27
C ASN A 21 0.53 23.16 -11.24
N ILE A 22 0.19 23.71 -10.06
CA ILE A 22 -0.16 25.12 -9.89
C ILE A 22 0.97 25.79 -9.10
N PRO A 23 1.90 26.52 -9.76
CA PRO A 23 2.99 27.17 -9.07
C PRO A 23 2.52 28.20 -8.04
N VAL A 24 3.20 28.25 -6.90
CA VAL A 24 3.02 29.28 -5.86
C VAL A 24 4.34 30.04 -5.75
N ASN A 25 4.31 31.35 -6.01
CA ASN A 25 5.52 32.19 -6.06
C ASN A 25 6.60 31.62 -7.02
N ASP A 26 6.18 31.22 -8.23
CA ASP A 26 7.01 30.58 -9.26
C ASP A 26 7.71 29.27 -8.83
N GLN A 27 7.25 28.63 -7.74
CA GLN A 27 7.78 27.37 -7.25
C GLN A 27 6.72 26.26 -7.27
N ILE A 28 7.19 25.04 -7.53
CA ILE A 28 6.37 23.82 -7.46
C ILE A 28 6.08 23.51 -5.98
N PRO A 29 4.82 23.40 -5.57
CA PRO A 29 4.47 23.16 -4.16
C PRO A 29 4.64 21.66 -3.80
N LEU A 30 5.88 21.21 -3.62
CA LEU A 30 6.21 19.79 -3.34
C LEU A 30 5.60 19.25 -2.03
N ASN A 31 5.15 20.12 -1.11
CA ASN A 31 4.39 19.68 0.06
C ASN A 31 3.05 19.04 -0.33
N LYS A 32 2.45 19.44 -1.46
CA LYS A 32 1.18 18.89 -1.95
C LYS A 32 1.27 17.42 -2.35
N ASP A 33 2.44 16.97 -2.82
CA ASP A 33 2.70 15.55 -3.05
C ASP A 33 2.67 14.74 -1.73
N LYS A 34 3.19 15.31 -0.64
CA LYS A 34 3.18 14.66 0.68
C LYS A 34 1.77 14.62 1.27
N GLU A 35 1.01 15.70 1.12
CA GLU A 35 -0.40 15.76 1.51
C GLU A 35 -1.22 14.71 0.72
N ALA A 36 -1.02 14.63 -0.60
CA ALA A 36 -1.65 13.62 -1.44
C ALA A 36 -1.28 12.19 -1.05
N LEU A 37 0.01 11.95 -0.73
CA LEU A 37 0.46 10.63 -0.25
C LEU A 37 -0.24 10.25 1.05
N GLN A 38 -0.28 11.14 2.04
CA GLN A 38 -0.92 10.85 3.31
C GLN A 38 -2.43 10.60 3.14
N ALA A 39 -3.10 11.45 2.36
CA ALA A 39 -4.52 11.27 2.03
C ALA A 39 -4.77 9.94 1.32
N PHE A 40 -3.91 9.54 0.38
CA PHE A 40 -4.04 8.25 -0.32
C PHE A 40 -3.89 7.06 0.63
N LEU A 41 -2.88 7.10 1.52
CA LEU A 41 -2.67 6.04 2.50
C LEU A 41 -3.85 5.93 3.47
N THR A 42 -4.43 7.05 3.89
CA THR A 42 -5.54 7.08 4.86
C THR A 42 -6.89 6.75 4.23
N GLU A 43 -7.24 7.36 3.09
CA GLU A 43 -8.56 7.26 2.49
C GLU A 43 -8.74 5.99 1.64
N ASN A 44 -7.64 5.43 1.11
CA ASN A 44 -7.70 4.25 0.25
C ASN A 44 -6.94 3.07 0.83
N VAL A 45 -5.64 3.19 1.10
CA VAL A 45 -4.84 2.00 1.45
C VAL A 45 -5.27 1.39 2.78
N ALA A 46 -5.32 2.18 3.86
CA ALA A 46 -5.66 1.69 5.19
C ALA A 46 -7.02 0.98 5.27
N PRO A 47 -8.14 1.54 4.77
CA PRO A 47 -9.45 0.87 4.85
C PRO A 47 -9.58 -0.34 3.92
N ASN A 48 -8.73 -0.47 2.89
CA ASN A 48 -8.76 -1.60 1.96
C ASN A 48 -7.67 -2.64 2.25
N THR A 49 -6.83 -2.46 3.28
CA THR A 49 -5.79 -3.42 3.67
C THR A 49 -6.34 -4.39 4.70
N MET A 50 -6.34 -5.69 4.36
CA MET A 50 -6.71 -6.74 5.29
C MET A 50 -5.66 -6.85 6.41
N GLN A 51 -6.13 -6.84 7.65
CA GLN A 51 -5.31 -6.97 8.86
C GLN A 51 -5.40 -8.40 9.39
N PHE A 52 -4.33 -8.85 10.02
CA PHE A 52 -4.22 -10.18 10.62
C PHE A 52 -3.56 -10.06 12.00
N ASP A 53 -3.91 -10.95 12.91
CA ASP A 53 -3.36 -10.97 14.28
C ASP A 53 -1.90 -11.44 14.30
N SER A 54 -1.48 -12.24 13.30
CA SER A 54 -0.10 -12.72 13.16
C SER A 54 0.30 -13.00 11.71
N LEU A 55 1.62 -13.15 11.47
CA LEU A 55 2.15 -13.61 10.18
C LEU A 55 1.61 -14.99 9.83
N ALA A 56 1.51 -15.90 10.81
CA ALA A 56 0.98 -17.24 10.62
C ALA A 56 -0.47 -17.20 10.10
N ASP A 57 -1.32 -16.37 10.70
CA ASP A 57 -2.73 -16.20 10.27
C ASP A 57 -2.81 -15.61 8.86
N ARG A 58 -1.96 -14.62 8.56
CA ARG A 58 -1.86 -14.03 7.21
C ARG A 58 -1.47 -15.07 6.17
N LEU A 59 -0.38 -15.82 6.40
CA LEU A 59 0.11 -16.83 5.46
C LEU A 59 -0.90 -17.95 5.28
N LYS A 60 -1.55 -18.39 6.37
CA LYS A 60 -2.62 -19.39 6.32
C LYS A 60 -3.78 -18.90 5.46
N TYR A 61 -4.28 -17.69 5.69
CA TYR A 61 -5.35 -17.11 4.88
C TYR A 61 -4.98 -17.05 3.39
N LEU A 62 -3.75 -16.60 3.09
CA LEU A 62 -3.28 -16.48 1.71
C LEU A 62 -3.17 -17.84 1.01
N VAL A 63 -2.76 -18.89 1.71
CA VAL A 63 -2.72 -20.26 1.16
C VAL A 63 -4.13 -20.82 0.98
N ASP A 64 -4.98 -20.73 2.01
CA ASP A 64 -6.33 -21.28 2.00
C ASP A 64 -7.20 -20.66 0.89
N ASN A 65 -6.95 -19.39 0.53
CA ASN A 65 -7.65 -18.67 -0.54
C ASN A 65 -6.90 -18.69 -1.89
N HIS A 66 -5.92 -19.57 -2.05
CA HIS A 66 -5.17 -19.78 -3.30
C HIS A 66 -4.42 -18.54 -3.82
N TYR A 67 -4.03 -17.64 -2.92
CA TYR A 67 -3.16 -16.53 -3.27
C TYR A 67 -1.69 -16.96 -3.27
N TYR A 68 -1.27 -17.76 -2.28
CA TYR A 68 0.10 -18.28 -2.14
C TYR A 68 0.18 -19.80 -2.26
N GLU A 69 1.30 -20.31 -2.76
CA GLU A 69 1.58 -21.75 -2.87
C GLU A 69 2.18 -22.30 -1.57
N ALA A 70 1.48 -23.25 -0.93
CA ALA A 70 1.93 -23.87 0.31
C ALA A 70 3.30 -24.55 0.18
N ASP A 71 3.53 -25.25 -0.94
CA ASP A 71 4.76 -26.02 -1.19
C ASP A 71 6.02 -25.16 -1.21
N PHE A 72 5.90 -23.89 -1.60
CA PHE A 72 7.03 -22.96 -1.55
C PHE A 72 7.31 -22.51 -0.12
N LEU A 73 6.28 -22.15 0.63
CA LEU A 73 6.41 -21.70 2.02
C LEU A 73 6.97 -22.82 2.92
N ASN A 74 6.55 -24.07 2.69
CA ASN A 74 6.99 -25.24 3.44
C ASN A 74 8.49 -25.57 3.26
N LYS A 75 9.19 -24.92 2.33
CA LYS A 75 10.66 -25.03 2.18
C LYS A 75 11.41 -24.30 3.30
N TYR A 76 10.73 -23.45 4.06
CA TYR A 76 11.33 -22.63 5.10
C TYR A 76 10.75 -22.97 6.47
N GLN A 77 11.59 -22.91 7.50
CA GLN A 77 11.11 -23.06 8.88
C GLN A 77 10.26 -21.85 9.29
N PRO A 78 9.15 -22.02 10.03
CA PRO A 78 8.31 -20.91 10.48
C PRO A 78 9.10 -19.81 11.21
N ALA A 79 10.08 -20.20 12.05
CA ALA A 79 10.93 -19.25 12.77
C ALA A 79 11.78 -18.36 11.84
N PHE A 80 12.15 -18.83 10.64
CA PHE A 80 12.84 -18.01 9.66
C PHE A 80 11.89 -16.98 9.03
N LEU A 81 10.67 -17.39 8.68
CA LEU A 81 9.66 -16.50 8.11
C LEU A 81 9.30 -15.37 9.08
N GLU A 82 9.10 -15.69 10.36
CA GLU A 82 8.86 -14.70 11.43
C GLU A 82 10.02 -13.72 11.57
N LYS A 83 11.27 -14.22 11.60
CA LYS A 83 12.45 -13.36 11.66
C LYS A 83 12.57 -12.44 10.45
N LEU A 84 12.25 -12.94 9.26
CA LEU A 84 12.28 -12.14 8.03
C LEU A 84 11.21 -11.05 8.06
N ASP A 85 9.99 -11.37 8.48
CA ASP A 85 8.89 -10.39 8.58
C ASP A 85 9.20 -9.29 9.61
N GLN A 86 9.77 -9.66 10.77
CA GLN A 86 10.26 -8.71 11.77
C GLN A 86 11.39 -7.83 11.23
N PHE A 87 12.36 -8.42 10.53
CA PHE A 87 13.46 -7.68 9.90
C PHE A 87 12.93 -6.65 8.88
N LEU A 88 11.99 -7.04 8.03
CA LEU A 88 11.38 -6.16 7.03
C LEU A 88 10.58 -5.02 7.69
N SER A 89 9.81 -5.34 8.74
CA SER A 89 9.04 -4.35 9.50
C SER A 89 9.94 -3.31 10.18
N ALA A 90 11.10 -3.74 10.70
CA ALA A 90 12.08 -2.85 11.33
C ALA A 90 12.75 -1.86 10.38
N GLN A 91 12.59 -2.02 9.05
CA GLN A 91 13.10 -1.04 8.08
C GLN A 91 12.27 0.24 8.03
N HIS A 92 11.07 0.24 8.64
CA HIS A 92 10.15 1.38 8.68
C HIS A 92 9.97 2.04 7.30
N PHE A 93 9.78 1.22 6.27
CA PHE A 93 9.66 1.72 4.91
C PHE A 93 8.51 2.72 4.78
N GLN A 94 8.78 3.84 4.11
CA GLN A 94 7.78 4.84 3.77
C GLN A 94 7.94 5.22 2.30
N PHE A 95 6.82 5.30 1.59
CA PHE A 95 6.81 5.90 0.26
C PHE A 95 7.23 7.36 0.34
N LYS A 96 7.98 7.82 -0.67
CA LYS A 96 8.48 9.20 -0.73
C LYS A 96 7.60 10.14 -1.54
N SER A 97 6.64 9.60 -2.28
CA SER A 97 5.70 10.38 -3.10
C SER A 97 4.38 9.66 -3.30
N PHE A 98 3.33 10.43 -3.61
CA PHE A 98 2.01 9.88 -3.93
C PHE A 98 2.09 8.92 -5.12
N MET A 99 2.79 9.32 -6.20
CA MET A 99 2.92 8.49 -7.39
C MET A 99 3.65 7.16 -7.15
N ALA A 100 4.64 7.12 -6.26
CA ALA A 100 5.31 5.87 -5.91
C ALA A 100 4.36 4.90 -5.20
N ALA A 101 3.57 5.39 -4.24
CA ALA A 101 2.55 4.59 -3.55
C ALA A 101 1.44 4.16 -4.51
N TYR A 102 0.89 5.10 -5.28
CA TYR A 102 -0.22 4.84 -6.22
C TYR A 102 0.14 3.75 -7.23
N LYS A 103 1.35 3.81 -7.83
CA LYS A 103 1.81 2.80 -8.80
C LYS A 103 2.11 1.45 -8.18
N TYR A 104 2.36 1.38 -6.87
CA TYR A 104 2.49 0.11 -6.16
C TYR A 104 1.10 -0.50 -5.89
N TYR A 105 0.17 0.29 -5.34
CA TYR A 105 -1.15 -0.24 -4.95
C TYR A 105 -2.13 -0.46 -6.10
N ALA A 106 -2.10 0.33 -7.18
CA ALA A 106 -3.10 0.23 -8.26
C ALA A 106 -2.95 -1.00 -9.20
N PRO A 107 -1.73 -1.48 -9.52
CA PRO A 107 -1.56 -2.64 -10.39
C PRO A 107 -0.84 -3.84 -9.76
N VAL A 108 -0.10 -3.68 -8.66
CA VAL A 108 0.86 -4.68 -8.17
C VAL A 108 0.42 -5.36 -6.87
N CYS A 109 -0.39 -4.69 -6.05
CA CYS A 109 -0.91 -5.32 -4.83
C CYS A 109 -1.93 -6.40 -5.17
N LEU A 110 -1.81 -7.53 -4.47
CA LEU A 110 -2.76 -8.61 -4.54
C LEU A 110 -4.11 -8.12 -4.00
N GLU A 111 -5.12 -8.08 -4.86
CA GLU A 111 -6.49 -7.71 -4.50
C GLU A 111 -7.34 -8.98 -4.30
N ASN A 112 -8.35 -8.90 -3.43
CA ASN A 112 -9.33 -9.97 -3.32
C ASN A 112 -10.06 -10.15 -4.66
N ARG A 113 -10.23 -11.40 -5.12
CA ARG A 113 -11.05 -11.69 -6.30
C ARG A 113 -12.54 -11.54 -6.02
#